data_AF-A0A139JS28-F1
#
_entry.id   AF-A0A139JS28-F1
#
_cell.length_a   1.000
_cell.length_b   1.000
_cell.length_c   1.000
_cell.angle_alpha   90.00
_cell.angle_beta   90.00
_cell.angle_gamma   90.00
#
_symmetry.space_group_name_H-M   'P 1'
#
loop_
_entity.id
_entity.type
_entity.pdbx_description
1 polymer ?
#
loop_
_entity_poly.entity_id
_entity_poly.type
_entity_poly.pdbx_seq_one_letter_code
_entity_poly.pdbx_strand_id
1 'polypeptide(L)'
;MTLELVRSLDVTAVIGISGHAGCGHAHSHCGFVQDDSGGLAAVLALLQRTTGLDLTITRVTVHTGRKGRFEVETASGGKGSAAARRGITTAEARLAQFVVGRQAICTQALASTAFGRIYGQGAMEVPVALQTAIALAALNSFKVNFPDQVLVADEGVTGNCGRILGTKIRINGVVASVLAVVNASEGGLGPNEDVEGNVNLGPKKALMDKLGLATMPTLLIEGKVCADPASSLISRPTFLIRAYPDDDNVVVAQSYVAAAAKLDYPNLYLDNLLARSADAMRKLGNSQGENVIRLGKALRDAKTAVEKVRIAAELNEFCSQELGGITFMSEDVHQVMGGVGMIPGTCACLSLFIPHTQLEEDVIPVLSEADAGRFADMVLAAAEDLSKHLPEACEVIDRIQKRYHEQSQALVEFTL
;
A
#
# COMPACT_ATOMS: atom_id res chain seq x y z
N MET A 1 5.56 -26.21 7.68
CA MET A 1 4.89 -25.47 6.61
C MET A 1 5.80 -25.43 5.40
N THR A 2 5.31 -25.75 4.20
CA THR A 2 6.13 -25.80 2.98
C THR A 2 5.82 -24.61 2.08
N LEU A 3 6.87 -23.87 1.69
CA LEU A 3 6.82 -22.76 0.75
C LEU A 3 7.75 -23.05 -0.43
N GLU A 4 7.25 -22.83 -1.64
CA GLU A 4 8.05 -23.03 -2.86
C GLU A 4 7.69 -22.00 -3.90
N LEU A 5 8.71 -21.37 -4.49
CA LEU A 5 8.53 -20.52 -5.67
C LEU A 5 8.32 -21.42 -6.89
N VAL A 6 7.27 -21.17 -7.67
CA VAL A 6 6.93 -21.99 -8.85
C VAL A 6 7.04 -21.17 -10.13
N ARG A 7 7.18 -21.84 -11.28
CA ARG A 7 7.18 -21.15 -12.57
C ARG A 7 5.79 -20.58 -12.84
N SER A 8 5.67 -19.26 -12.75
CA SER A 8 4.39 -18.56 -12.72
C SER A 8 3.47 -18.83 -13.91
N LEU A 9 4.03 -19.19 -15.07
CA LEU A 9 3.24 -19.47 -16.28
C LEU A 9 2.84 -20.95 -16.41
N ASP A 10 3.42 -21.84 -15.60
CA ASP A 10 3.29 -23.29 -15.77
C ASP A 10 2.22 -23.90 -14.84
N VAL A 11 1.74 -23.13 -13.85
CA VAL A 11 0.79 -23.61 -12.84
C VAL A 11 -0.39 -22.66 -12.65
N THR A 12 -1.56 -23.21 -12.39
CA THR A 12 -2.77 -22.45 -12.07
C THR A 12 -2.82 -22.14 -10.58
N ALA A 13 -3.09 -20.89 -10.23
CA ALA A 13 -3.32 -20.46 -8.85
C ALA A 13 -4.82 -20.44 -8.55
N VAL A 14 -5.16 -20.60 -7.27
CA VAL A 14 -6.56 -20.59 -6.79
C VAL A 14 -6.82 -19.51 -5.74
N ILE A 15 -5.77 -18.87 -5.21
CA ILE A 15 -5.83 -17.80 -4.22
C ILE A 15 -4.92 -16.66 -4.68
N GLY A 16 -5.35 -15.43 -4.48
CA GLY A 16 -4.54 -14.22 -4.62
C GLY A 16 -3.99 -13.75 -3.30
N ILE A 17 -2.81 -13.12 -3.32
CA ILE A 17 -2.23 -12.35 -2.22
C ILE A 17 -1.76 -11.04 -2.83
N SER A 18 -2.21 -9.90 -2.29
CA SER A 18 -1.82 -8.59 -2.79
C SER A 18 -1.42 -7.67 -1.65
N GLY A 19 -0.31 -6.97 -1.83
CA GLY A 19 0.13 -5.91 -0.93
C GLY A 19 0.85 -4.81 -1.69
N HIS A 20 0.75 -3.58 -1.20
CA HIS A 20 1.37 -2.41 -1.82
C HIS A 20 2.19 -1.58 -0.83
N ALA A 21 2.90 -0.60 -1.38
CA ALA A 21 3.41 0.53 -0.64
C ALA A 21 3.05 1.83 -1.37
N GLY A 22 2.24 2.66 -0.72
CA GLY A 22 2.11 4.07 -1.03
C GLY A 22 3.34 4.85 -0.57
N CYS A 23 4.30 5.09 -1.46
CA CYS A 23 5.53 5.78 -1.07
C CYS A 23 5.20 7.19 -0.58
N GLY A 24 5.45 7.49 0.69
CA GLY A 24 5.13 8.77 1.32
C GLY A 24 3.70 8.94 1.81
N HIS A 25 2.85 7.91 1.75
CA HIS A 25 1.45 8.01 2.17
C HIS A 25 1.29 7.93 3.70
N ALA A 26 1.76 8.96 4.42
CA ALA A 26 1.69 8.98 5.88
C ALA A 26 0.31 9.39 6.42
N HIS A 27 -0.47 10.13 5.63
CA HIS A 27 -1.81 10.61 5.99
C HIS A 27 -2.77 10.40 4.84
N SER A 28 -4.00 9.98 5.14
CA SER A 28 -5.04 9.73 4.14
C SER A 28 -6.41 10.23 4.59
N HIS A 29 -7.43 9.90 3.81
CA HIS A 29 -8.83 10.24 4.05
C HIS A 29 -9.31 9.71 5.42
N CYS A 30 -10.38 10.29 5.94
CA CYS A 30 -11.00 9.87 7.20
C CYS A 30 -10.07 9.92 8.43
N GLY A 31 -9.04 10.77 8.42
CA GLY A 31 -8.12 10.95 9.55
C GLY A 31 -7.10 9.81 9.71
N PHE A 32 -6.85 9.05 8.65
CA PHE A 32 -5.83 8.00 8.66
C PHE A 32 -4.44 8.59 8.83
N VAL A 33 -3.69 8.05 9.79
CA VAL A 33 -2.23 8.21 9.89
C VAL A 33 -1.59 6.83 9.79
N GLN A 34 -0.62 6.64 8.91
CA GLN A 34 -0.18 5.28 8.57
C GLN A 34 1.28 5.12 8.12
N ASP A 35 1.78 3.90 8.33
CA ASP A 35 2.82 3.29 7.51
C ASP A 35 2.14 2.49 6.41
N ASP A 36 2.06 3.05 5.21
CA ASP A 36 1.33 2.48 4.09
C ASP A 36 2.13 1.40 3.34
N SER A 37 3.31 1.02 3.85
CA SER A 37 4.14 -0.03 3.25
C SER A 37 3.90 -1.42 3.82
N GLY A 38 2.85 -1.60 4.64
CA GLY A 38 2.51 -2.86 5.33
C GLY A 38 2.24 -4.02 4.40
N GLY A 39 1.44 -3.78 3.36
CA GLY A 39 1.14 -4.79 2.34
C GLY A 39 2.40 -5.28 1.64
N LEU A 40 3.23 -4.35 1.17
CA LEU A 40 4.50 -4.67 0.53
C LEU A 40 5.44 -5.40 1.51
N ALA A 41 5.56 -4.93 2.75
CA ALA A 41 6.39 -5.55 3.78
C ALA A 41 5.99 -7.01 4.03
N ALA A 42 4.69 -7.28 4.11
CA ALA A 42 4.15 -8.63 4.26
C ALA A 42 4.52 -9.54 3.07
N VAL A 43 4.34 -9.05 1.84
CA VAL A 43 4.67 -9.81 0.63
C VAL A 43 6.18 -10.03 0.50
N LEU A 44 7.00 -9.02 0.80
CA LEU A 44 8.47 -9.16 0.80
C LEU A 44 8.94 -10.18 1.84
N ALA A 45 8.39 -10.14 3.06
CA ALA A 45 8.69 -11.12 4.10
C ALA A 45 8.27 -12.54 3.69
N LEU A 46 7.10 -12.69 3.06
CA LEU A 46 6.62 -13.95 2.51
C LEU A 46 7.55 -14.50 1.41
N LEU A 47 7.95 -13.65 0.46
CA LEU A 47 8.83 -14.05 -0.63
C LEU A 47 10.26 -14.33 -0.13
N GLN A 48 10.75 -13.59 0.86
CA GLN A 48 12.01 -13.87 1.54
C GLN A 48 11.98 -15.25 2.21
N ARG A 49 10.92 -15.57 2.96
CA ARG A 49 10.74 -16.92 3.56
C ARG A 49 10.64 -18.03 2.52
N THR A 50 10.06 -17.73 1.36
CA THR A 50 9.89 -18.69 0.26
C THR A 50 11.21 -18.97 -0.48
N THR A 51 12.06 -17.97 -0.61
CA THR A 51 13.23 -18.02 -1.50
C THR A 51 14.57 -18.05 -0.78
N GLY A 52 14.61 -17.61 0.48
CA GLY A 52 15.85 -17.40 1.23
C GLY A 52 16.66 -16.18 0.78
N LEU A 53 16.12 -15.29 -0.07
CA LEU A 53 16.87 -14.12 -0.53
C LEU A 53 17.18 -13.14 0.62
N ASP A 54 18.43 -12.68 0.64
CA ASP A 54 18.86 -11.62 1.55
C ASP A 54 18.57 -10.25 0.94
N LEU A 55 17.65 -9.52 1.56
CA LEU A 55 17.25 -8.17 1.15
C LEU A 55 18.01 -7.08 1.92
N THR A 56 19.10 -7.42 2.61
CA THR A 56 19.97 -6.45 3.28
C THR A 56 20.42 -5.38 2.30
N ILE A 57 20.23 -4.10 2.64
CA ILE A 57 20.74 -2.98 1.88
C ILE A 57 22.26 -2.92 2.07
N THR A 58 23.01 -3.15 1.00
CA THR A 58 24.49 -3.16 1.04
C THR A 58 25.09 -1.82 0.67
N ARG A 59 24.37 -1.00 -0.11
CA ARG A 59 24.85 0.31 -0.54
C ARG A 59 23.71 1.29 -0.79
N VAL A 60 23.94 2.54 -0.38
CA VAL A 60 23.15 3.70 -0.79
C VAL A 60 24.10 4.72 -1.42
N THR A 61 24.07 4.83 -2.75
CA THR A 61 24.77 5.87 -3.48
C THR A 61 23.88 7.09 -3.59
N VAL A 62 24.38 8.26 -3.15
CA VAL A 62 23.61 9.50 -3.17
C VAL A 62 24.26 10.48 -4.13
N HIS A 63 23.52 10.90 -5.14
CA HIS A 63 23.89 12.02 -5.99
C HIS A 63 23.32 13.28 -5.35
N THR A 64 24.17 14.16 -4.82
CA THR A 64 23.72 15.40 -4.16
C THR A 64 23.52 16.55 -5.15
N GLY A 65 22.81 17.60 -4.72
CA GLY A 65 22.53 18.80 -5.49
C GLY A 65 21.07 18.85 -5.98
N ARG A 66 20.76 19.85 -6.81
CA ARG A 66 19.38 20.12 -7.28
C ARG A 66 18.77 19.01 -8.13
N LYS A 67 19.58 18.12 -8.70
CA LYS A 67 19.15 16.92 -9.45
C LYS A 67 19.40 15.66 -8.63
N GLY A 68 19.23 15.75 -7.32
CA GLY A 68 19.65 14.71 -6.40
C GLY A 68 18.82 13.43 -6.53
N ARG A 69 19.49 12.28 -6.42
CA ARG A 69 18.84 10.96 -6.42
C ARG A 69 19.52 9.98 -5.46
N PHE A 70 18.76 9.00 -5.03
CA PHE A 70 19.24 7.81 -4.36
C PHE A 70 19.35 6.66 -5.35
N GLU A 71 20.39 5.85 -5.20
CA GLU A 71 20.53 4.53 -5.82
C GLU A 71 20.82 3.54 -4.69
N VAL A 72 19.94 2.54 -4.53
CA VAL A 72 19.99 1.55 -3.45
C VAL A 72 20.29 0.18 -4.03
N GLU A 73 21.19 -0.56 -3.39
CA GLU A 73 21.53 -1.93 -3.75
C GLU A 73 21.33 -2.89 -2.56
N THR A 74 20.80 -4.08 -2.86
CA THR A 74 20.63 -5.16 -1.88
C THR A 74 21.74 -6.22 -1.98
N ALA A 75 21.88 -7.07 -0.97
CA ALA A 75 22.81 -8.20 -0.95
C ALA A 75 22.52 -9.20 -2.08
N SER A 76 21.24 -9.34 -2.45
CA SER A 76 20.80 -10.17 -3.58
C SER A 76 20.97 -9.49 -4.95
N GLY A 77 21.66 -8.33 -5.01
CA GLY A 77 21.97 -7.64 -6.27
C GLY A 77 20.82 -6.82 -6.87
N GLY A 78 19.71 -6.69 -6.15
CA GLY A 78 18.60 -5.83 -6.55
C GLY A 78 18.99 -4.36 -6.50
N LYS A 79 18.53 -3.58 -7.48
CA LYS A 79 18.82 -2.15 -7.60
C LYS A 79 17.55 -1.32 -7.77
N GLY A 80 17.50 -0.21 -7.06
CA GLY A 80 16.40 0.76 -7.14
C GLY A 80 16.95 2.19 -7.15
N SER A 81 16.22 3.10 -7.79
CA SER A 81 16.62 4.51 -7.88
C SER A 81 15.39 5.41 -7.87
N ALA A 82 15.50 6.54 -7.18
CA ALA A 82 14.47 7.59 -7.20
C ALA A 82 15.09 8.96 -6.89
N ALA A 83 14.50 10.00 -7.46
CA ALA A 83 14.97 11.38 -7.33
C ALA A 83 14.03 12.20 -6.45
N ALA A 84 14.60 13.19 -5.75
CA ALA A 84 13.84 14.22 -5.03
C ALA A 84 13.76 15.48 -5.90
N ARG A 85 12.56 16.03 -6.09
CA ARG A 85 12.30 17.17 -6.99
C ARG A 85 13.12 18.41 -6.61
N ARG A 86 13.26 18.70 -5.32
CA ARG A 86 14.06 19.82 -4.79
C ARG A 86 15.53 19.47 -4.52
N GLY A 87 15.97 18.28 -4.93
CA GLY A 87 17.33 17.81 -4.78
C GLY A 87 17.63 17.20 -3.42
N ILE A 88 18.91 16.86 -3.21
CA ILE A 88 19.39 16.19 -1.99
C ILE A 88 20.66 16.90 -1.52
N THR A 89 20.71 17.28 -0.24
CA THR A 89 21.87 17.90 0.39
C THR A 89 22.89 16.86 0.86
N THR A 90 24.11 17.30 1.15
CA THR A 90 25.14 16.43 1.75
C THR A 90 24.75 15.95 3.15
N ALA A 91 23.95 16.72 3.90
CA ALA A 91 23.48 16.30 5.22
C ALA A 91 22.47 15.16 5.10
N GLU A 92 21.50 15.28 4.19
CA GLU A 92 20.53 14.23 3.89
C GLU A 92 21.20 12.97 3.33
N ALA A 93 22.25 13.13 2.50
CA ALA A 93 23.04 12.01 2.01
C ALA A 93 23.71 11.21 3.14
N ARG A 94 24.15 11.88 4.21
CA ARG A 94 24.70 11.21 5.41
C ARG A 94 23.63 10.49 6.20
N LEU A 95 22.46 11.12 6.38
CA LEU A 95 21.32 10.51 7.08
C LEU A 95 20.84 9.24 6.37
N ALA A 96 20.77 9.27 5.03
CA ALA A 96 20.39 8.13 4.21
C ALA A 96 21.29 6.90 4.39
N GLN A 97 22.53 7.05 4.86
CA GLN A 97 23.40 5.89 5.14
C GLN A 97 22.91 5.04 6.31
N PHE A 98 22.00 5.55 7.15
CA PHE A 98 21.41 4.81 8.27
C PHE A 98 20.78 3.46 7.84
N VAL A 99 20.24 3.39 6.62
CA VAL A 99 19.54 2.20 6.14
C VAL A 99 20.50 1.09 5.68
N VAL A 100 21.79 1.37 5.51
CA VAL A 100 22.79 0.36 5.13
C VAL A 100 22.91 -0.67 6.25
N GLY A 101 22.85 -1.95 5.89
CA GLY A 101 22.83 -3.09 6.81
C GLY A 101 21.45 -3.42 7.39
N ARG A 102 20.37 -2.80 6.90
CA ARG A 102 18.98 -3.12 7.25
C ARG A 102 18.28 -3.92 6.15
N GLN A 103 17.23 -4.66 6.49
CA GLN A 103 16.41 -5.39 5.53
C GLN A 103 15.51 -4.43 4.74
N ALA A 104 15.54 -4.49 3.41
CA ALA A 104 14.68 -3.70 2.51
C ALA A 104 13.22 -4.19 2.51
N ILE A 105 12.59 -4.32 3.68
CA ILE A 105 11.23 -4.83 3.88
C ILE A 105 10.29 -3.71 4.35
N CYS A 106 10.55 -3.10 5.51
CA CYS A 106 9.75 -2.03 6.09
C CYS A 106 10.17 -0.66 5.51
N THR A 107 9.88 -0.45 4.23
CA THR A 107 10.49 0.63 3.44
C THR A 107 10.18 2.05 3.96
N GLN A 108 8.94 2.31 4.38
CA GLN A 108 8.57 3.61 4.95
C GLN A 108 9.23 3.82 6.32
N ALA A 109 9.21 2.80 7.19
CA ALA A 109 9.88 2.83 8.49
C ALA A 109 11.38 3.14 8.36
N LEU A 110 12.07 2.56 7.37
CA LEU A 110 13.49 2.84 7.11
C LEU A 110 13.73 4.31 6.75
N ALA A 111 12.93 4.86 5.84
CA ALA A 111 13.04 6.26 5.44
C ALA A 111 12.67 7.21 6.60
N SER A 112 11.58 6.91 7.30
CA SER A 112 11.14 7.67 8.48
C SER A 112 12.21 7.68 9.57
N THR A 113 12.82 6.53 9.87
CA THR A 113 13.87 6.44 10.90
C THR A 113 15.15 7.18 10.48
N ALA A 114 15.54 7.11 9.20
CA ALA A 114 16.73 7.80 8.70
C ALA A 114 16.61 9.33 8.80
N PHE A 115 15.41 9.88 8.58
CA PHE A 115 15.17 11.34 8.52
C PHE A 115 14.34 11.90 9.69
N GLY A 116 13.86 11.04 10.58
CA GLY A 116 13.01 11.36 11.72
C GLY A 116 11.50 11.33 11.42
N ARG A 117 11.07 11.63 10.18
CA ARG A 117 9.66 11.60 9.73
C ARG A 117 9.56 11.41 8.21
N ILE A 118 8.35 11.16 7.73
CA ILE A 118 8.00 11.14 6.32
C ILE A 118 6.60 11.71 6.10
N TYR A 119 6.44 12.60 5.12
CA TYR A 119 5.16 13.13 4.66
C TYR A 119 5.17 13.22 3.14
N GLY A 120 4.07 12.83 2.51
CA GLY A 120 3.85 12.90 1.07
C GLY A 120 3.49 14.31 0.60
N GLN A 121 2.78 14.39 -0.52
CA GLN A 121 2.28 15.61 -1.16
C GLN A 121 3.36 16.69 -1.39
N GLY A 122 4.60 16.25 -1.60
CA GLY A 122 5.77 17.09 -1.79
C GLY A 122 6.27 17.77 -0.51
N ALA A 123 5.78 17.40 0.67
CA ALA A 123 6.26 17.96 1.93
C ALA A 123 7.68 17.48 2.25
N MET A 124 7.91 16.16 2.27
CA MET A 124 9.22 15.55 2.55
C MET A 124 9.73 14.69 1.38
N GLU A 125 10.11 15.36 0.28
CA GLU A 125 10.53 14.69 -0.96
C GLU A 125 11.75 13.76 -0.81
N VAL A 126 12.67 14.07 0.10
CA VAL A 126 13.90 13.29 0.29
C VAL A 126 13.62 11.93 0.98
N PRO A 127 12.93 11.86 2.13
CA PRO A 127 12.49 10.58 2.68
C PRO A 127 11.66 9.73 1.71
N VAL A 128 10.73 10.35 0.99
CA VAL A 128 9.89 9.64 0.02
C VAL A 128 10.74 9.04 -1.11
N ALA A 129 11.68 9.81 -1.67
CA ALA A 129 12.60 9.30 -2.67
C ALA A 129 13.47 8.14 -2.13
N LEU A 130 13.92 8.19 -0.86
CA LEU A 130 14.66 7.08 -0.28
C LEU A 130 13.78 5.83 -0.12
N GLN A 131 12.55 5.97 0.39
CA GLN A 131 11.59 4.86 0.50
C GLN A 131 11.38 4.20 -0.87
N THR A 132 11.12 4.99 -1.91
CA THR A 132 10.90 4.50 -3.28
C THR A 132 12.12 3.74 -3.80
N ALA A 133 13.34 4.29 -3.63
CA ALA A 133 14.55 3.60 -4.07
C ALA A 133 14.75 2.25 -3.35
N ILE A 134 14.46 2.18 -2.05
CA ILE A 134 14.51 0.93 -1.28
C ILE A 134 13.47 -0.07 -1.79
N ALA A 135 12.21 0.34 -1.96
CA ALA A 135 11.13 -0.53 -2.41
C ALA A 135 11.40 -1.11 -3.81
N LEU A 136 11.89 -0.27 -4.73
CA LEU A 136 12.28 -0.71 -6.07
C LEU A 136 13.47 -1.69 -6.03
N ALA A 137 14.46 -1.47 -5.16
CA ALA A 137 15.58 -2.40 -4.99
C ALA A 137 15.13 -3.77 -4.43
N ALA A 138 14.17 -3.77 -3.51
CA ALA A 138 13.58 -4.97 -2.94
C ALA A 138 12.89 -5.80 -4.03
N LEU A 139 11.98 -5.20 -4.82
CA LEU A 139 11.32 -5.90 -5.93
C LEU A 139 12.32 -6.41 -6.98
N ASN A 140 13.32 -5.58 -7.33
CA ASN A 140 14.31 -5.95 -8.33
C ASN A 140 15.17 -7.16 -7.88
N SER A 141 15.41 -7.33 -6.57
CA SER A 141 16.15 -8.46 -6.01
C SER A 141 15.55 -9.81 -6.45
N PHE A 142 14.22 -9.94 -6.41
CA PHE A 142 13.54 -11.15 -6.84
C PHE A 142 13.61 -11.34 -8.36
N LYS A 143 13.46 -10.26 -9.15
CA LYS A 143 13.52 -10.36 -10.61
C LYS A 143 14.90 -10.82 -11.11
N VAL A 144 15.97 -10.34 -10.49
CA VAL A 144 17.35 -10.69 -10.86
C VAL A 144 17.64 -12.16 -10.56
N ASN A 145 17.17 -12.67 -9.42
CA ASN A 145 17.49 -14.03 -8.97
C ASN A 145 16.52 -15.09 -9.51
N PHE A 146 15.30 -14.71 -9.87
CA PHE A 146 14.26 -15.63 -10.36
C PHE A 146 13.60 -15.14 -11.65
N PRO A 147 14.37 -14.88 -12.73
CA PRO A 147 13.87 -14.20 -13.93
C PRO A 147 12.75 -14.97 -14.65
N ASP A 148 12.71 -16.29 -14.53
CA ASP A 148 11.72 -17.17 -15.16
C ASP A 148 10.49 -17.44 -14.29
N GLN A 149 10.56 -17.12 -12.99
CA GLN A 149 9.46 -17.34 -12.03
C GLN A 149 8.79 -16.02 -11.65
N VAL A 150 9.45 -14.88 -11.86
CA VAL A 150 8.98 -13.55 -11.48
C VAL A 150 8.66 -12.69 -12.71
N LEU A 151 7.42 -12.20 -12.74
CA LEU A 151 6.94 -11.22 -13.68
C LEU A 151 7.09 -9.82 -13.08
N VAL A 152 7.43 -8.84 -13.91
CA VAL A 152 7.49 -7.43 -13.51
C VAL A 152 6.83 -6.55 -14.56
N ALA A 153 6.26 -5.45 -14.10
CA ALA A 153 5.75 -4.37 -14.95
C ALA A 153 6.08 -3.02 -14.30
N ASP A 154 6.16 -1.97 -15.11
CA ASP A 154 6.10 -0.61 -14.59
C ASP A 154 4.67 -0.34 -14.09
N GLU A 155 4.53 0.53 -13.10
CA GLU A 155 3.23 0.89 -12.53
C GLU A 155 2.25 1.42 -13.59
N GLY A 156 2.76 2.21 -14.54
CA GLY A 156 2.02 2.68 -15.71
C GLY A 156 1.03 3.82 -15.46
N VAL A 157 1.08 4.43 -14.28
CA VAL A 157 0.36 5.67 -13.95
C VAL A 157 1.23 6.88 -14.34
N THR A 158 0.65 7.85 -15.05
CA THR A 158 1.40 9.02 -15.54
C THR A 158 2.00 9.81 -14.38
N GLY A 159 3.31 10.08 -14.44
CA GLY A 159 4.03 10.79 -13.39
C GLY A 159 4.48 9.90 -12.22
N ASN A 160 4.20 8.59 -12.28
CA ASN A 160 4.72 7.61 -11.34
C ASN A 160 5.97 6.89 -11.86
N CYS A 161 6.78 6.43 -10.92
CA CYS A 161 8.02 5.68 -11.09
C CYS A 161 8.01 4.34 -10.33
N GLY A 162 6.84 3.93 -9.85
CA GLY A 162 6.64 2.66 -9.16
C GLY A 162 6.78 1.44 -10.07
N ARG A 163 6.76 0.26 -9.45
CA ARG A 163 6.84 -1.03 -10.14
C ARG A 163 5.95 -2.06 -9.48
N ILE A 164 5.57 -3.06 -10.28
CA ILE A 164 4.78 -4.20 -9.87
C ILE A 164 5.61 -5.46 -10.05
N LEU A 165 5.59 -6.31 -9.05
CA LEU A 165 6.11 -7.66 -9.09
C LEU A 165 4.96 -8.65 -8.94
N GLY A 166 4.96 -9.65 -9.81
CA GLY A 166 4.01 -10.74 -9.78
C GLY A 166 4.69 -12.10 -9.79
N THR A 167 4.22 -13.03 -8.98
CA THR A 167 4.71 -14.41 -9.02
C THR A 167 3.65 -15.39 -8.53
N LYS A 168 3.97 -16.69 -8.52
CA LYS A 168 3.19 -17.73 -7.89
C LYS A 168 4.05 -18.47 -6.89
N ILE A 169 3.46 -18.81 -5.75
CA ILE A 169 4.08 -19.63 -4.72
C ILE A 169 3.17 -20.80 -4.37
N ARG A 170 3.73 -21.90 -3.90
CA ARG A 170 3.00 -23.05 -3.36
C ARG A 170 3.06 -22.99 -1.84
N ILE A 171 1.91 -22.94 -1.19
CA ILE A 171 1.70 -22.91 0.26
C ILE A 171 1.02 -24.21 0.66
N ASN A 172 1.75 -25.13 1.30
CA ASN A 172 1.22 -26.45 1.71
C ASN A 172 0.47 -27.20 0.58
N GLY A 173 0.96 -27.10 -0.66
CA GLY A 173 0.34 -27.73 -1.84
C GLY A 173 -0.64 -26.83 -2.62
N VAL A 174 -1.14 -25.74 -2.01
CA VAL A 174 -2.04 -24.78 -2.64
C VAL A 174 -1.23 -23.73 -3.39
N VAL A 175 -1.56 -23.47 -4.66
CA VAL A 175 -0.86 -22.45 -5.46
C VAL A 175 -1.55 -21.10 -5.30
N ALA A 176 -0.81 -20.11 -4.84
CA ALA A 176 -1.25 -18.73 -4.69
C ALA A 176 -0.51 -17.80 -5.66
N SER A 177 -1.25 -16.90 -6.30
CA SER A 177 -0.69 -15.77 -7.05
C SER A 177 -0.39 -14.64 -6.09
N VAL A 178 0.81 -14.08 -6.16
CA VAL A 178 1.31 -13.05 -5.26
C VAL A 178 1.63 -11.80 -6.06
N LEU A 179 1.15 -10.65 -5.57
CA LEU A 179 1.34 -9.35 -6.15
C LEU A 179 1.97 -8.41 -5.11
N ALA A 180 3.10 -7.80 -5.47
CA ALA A 180 3.72 -6.72 -4.72
C ALA A 180 3.72 -5.46 -5.57
N VAL A 181 3.12 -4.40 -5.06
CA VAL A 181 2.97 -3.12 -5.77
C VAL A 181 3.76 -2.04 -5.04
N VAL A 182 4.48 -1.22 -5.80
CA VAL A 182 5.08 0.02 -5.31
C VAL A 182 4.39 1.15 -6.06
N ASN A 183 3.59 1.94 -5.35
CA ASN A 183 2.96 3.14 -5.87
C ASN A 183 3.83 4.34 -5.48
N ALA A 184 4.39 5.04 -6.48
CA ALA A 184 5.34 6.10 -6.19
C ALA A 184 5.39 7.17 -7.28
N SER A 185 5.08 8.42 -6.93
CA SER A 185 5.22 9.56 -7.84
C SER A 185 6.66 10.04 -7.98
N GLU A 186 7.03 10.43 -9.21
CA GLU A 186 8.34 10.99 -9.52
C GLU A 186 8.66 12.22 -8.65
N GLY A 187 9.94 12.41 -8.33
CA GLY A 187 10.39 13.56 -7.55
C GLY A 187 10.13 13.45 -6.05
N GLY A 188 9.73 12.29 -5.54
CA GLY A 188 9.44 12.08 -4.12
C GLY A 188 8.15 12.79 -3.68
N LEU A 189 7.20 12.98 -4.60
CA LEU A 189 6.00 13.76 -4.30
C LEU A 189 5.04 13.06 -3.35
N GLY A 190 5.06 11.74 -3.23
CA GLY A 190 4.06 11.03 -2.43
C GLY A 190 2.72 10.89 -3.16
N PRO A 191 1.78 10.15 -2.57
CA PRO A 191 1.13 9.04 -3.27
C PRO A 191 0.21 9.47 -4.41
N ASN A 192 0.34 8.73 -5.50
CA ASN A 192 -0.71 8.45 -6.47
C ASN A 192 -0.73 6.93 -6.61
N GLU A 193 -1.85 6.32 -6.25
CA GLU A 193 -2.04 4.89 -6.05
C GLU A 193 -3.28 4.38 -6.78
N ASP A 194 -3.56 4.97 -7.95
CA ASP A 194 -4.61 4.52 -8.88
C ASP A 194 -4.57 3.00 -9.17
N VAL A 195 -3.43 2.34 -8.90
CA VAL A 195 -3.25 0.91 -9.07
C VAL A 195 -2.83 0.18 -7.79
N GLU A 196 -3.19 0.68 -6.60
CA GLU A 196 -3.00 -0.03 -5.32
C GLU A 196 -3.80 -1.34 -5.24
N GLY A 197 -3.67 -2.04 -4.11
CA GLY A 197 -4.46 -3.24 -3.84
C GLY A 197 -4.41 -4.27 -4.97
N ASN A 198 -5.57 -4.76 -5.40
CA ASN A 198 -5.68 -5.60 -6.60
C ASN A 198 -6.37 -4.91 -7.77
N VAL A 199 -6.35 -3.56 -7.85
CA VAL A 199 -6.85 -2.82 -9.02
C VAL A 199 -6.21 -3.34 -10.32
N ASN A 200 -7.02 -3.63 -11.33
CA ASN A 200 -6.61 -4.27 -12.58
C ASN A 200 -6.61 -3.30 -13.77
N LEU A 201 -5.86 -2.20 -13.66
CA LEU A 201 -5.72 -1.18 -14.71
C LEU A 201 -4.32 -1.17 -15.34
N GLY A 202 -4.20 -0.57 -16.53
CA GLY A 202 -2.92 -0.31 -17.19
C GLY A 202 -2.03 -1.56 -17.36
N PRO A 203 -0.70 -1.42 -17.26
CA PRO A 203 0.23 -2.55 -17.32
C PRO A 203 0.03 -3.60 -16.22
N LYS A 204 -0.48 -3.19 -15.04
CA LYS A 204 -0.81 -4.10 -13.94
C LYS A 204 -1.85 -5.13 -14.37
N LYS A 205 -2.87 -4.72 -15.14
CA LYS A 205 -3.88 -5.62 -15.68
C LYS A 205 -3.26 -6.79 -16.45
N ALA A 206 -2.37 -6.49 -17.40
CA ALA A 206 -1.75 -7.52 -18.24
C ALA A 206 -0.91 -8.52 -17.43
N LEU A 207 -0.29 -8.05 -16.34
CA LEU A 207 0.41 -8.92 -15.40
C LEU A 207 -0.58 -9.77 -14.57
N MET A 208 -1.64 -9.17 -14.06
CA MET A 208 -2.68 -9.85 -13.29
C MET A 208 -3.42 -10.91 -14.11
N ASP A 209 -3.69 -10.65 -15.39
CA ASP A 209 -4.32 -11.61 -16.31
C ASP A 209 -3.49 -12.90 -16.43
N LYS A 210 -2.15 -12.79 -16.50
CA LYS A 210 -1.23 -13.95 -16.52
C LYS A 210 -1.21 -14.71 -15.19
N LEU A 211 -1.50 -14.01 -14.09
CA LEU A 211 -1.58 -14.59 -12.75
C LEU A 211 -2.98 -15.09 -12.40
N GLY A 212 -4.02 -14.77 -13.18
CA GLY A 212 -5.42 -15.08 -12.90
C GLY A 212 -6.03 -14.25 -11.75
N LEU A 213 -5.36 -13.18 -11.29
CA LEU A 213 -5.72 -12.48 -10.05
C LEU A 213 -7.07 -11.75 -10.09
N ALA A 214 -7.58 -11.41 -11.28
CA ALA A 214 -8.81 -10.63 -11.43
C ALA A 214 -10.09 -11.40 -11.05
N THR A 215 -10.03 -12.73 -10.97
CA THR A 215 -11.20 -13.60 -10.81
C THR A 215 -11.02 -14.64 -9.71
N MET A 216 -10.15 -14.38 -8.73
CA MET A 216 -9.90 -15.29 -7.62
C MET A 216 -10.01 -14.61 -6.26
N PRO A 217 -10.40 -15.35 -5.20
CA PRO A 217 -10.39 -14.86 -3.84
C PRO A 217 -8.98 -14.38 -3.48
N THR A 218 -8.86 -13.13 -3.01
CA THR A 218 -7.57 -12.46 -2.81
C THR A 218 -7.44 -11.92 -1.40
N LEU A 219 -6.37 -12.34 -0.72
CA LEU A 219 -5.93 -11.83 0.57
C LEU A 219 -5.21 -10.49 0.34
N LEU A 220 -5.92 -9.38 0.56
CA LEU A 220 -5.36 -8.03 0.41
C LEU A 220 -4.86 -7.52 1.76
N ILE A 221 -3.66 -6.92 1.74
CA ILE A 221 -2.93 -6.49 2.93
C ILE A 221 -2.56 -5.02 2.78
N GLU A 222 -2.80 -4.28 3.84
CA GLU A 222 -2.64 -2.83 3.95
C GLU A 222 -1.61 -2.46 5.03
N GLY A 223 -1.47 -1.15 5.26
CA GLY A 223 -0.54 -0.56 6.21
C GLY A 223 -0.76 -0.83 7.70
N LYS A 224 0.10 -0.20 8.49
CA LYS A 224 -0.06 -0.02 9.94
C LYS A 224 -0.68 1.35 10.19
N VAL A 225 -1.85 1.39 10.83
CA VAL A 225 -2.76 2.53 10.76
C VAL A 225 -3.19 2.99 12.15
N CYS A 226 -3.43 4.28 12.31
CA CYS A 226 -4.27 4.84 13.36
C CYS A 226 -5.41 5.62 12.69
N ALA A 227 -6.64 5.16 12.91
CA ALA A 227 -7.87 5.80 12.45
C ALA A 227 -9.09 5.32 13.26
N ASP A 228 -10.11 6.18 13.34
CA ASP A 228 -11.40 5.84 13.94
C ASP A 228 -12.35 5.14 12.95
N PRO A 229 -13.28 4.30 13.44
CA PRO A 229 -13.57 4.03 14.86
C PRO A 229 -12.63 3.00 15.50
N ALA A 230 -11.83 2.26 14.71
CA ALA A 230 -11.11 1.09 15.20
C ALA A 230 -10.06 1.40 16.28
N SER A 231 -9.33 2.52 16.15
CA SER A 231 -8.27 2.89 17.11
C SER A 231 -8.80 3.27 18.48
N SER A 232 -10.06 3.72 18.54
CA SER A 232 -10.79 3.96 19.80
C SER A 232 -11.25 2.69 20.51
N LEU A 233 -11.27 1.54 19.82
CA LEU A 233 -11.76 0.26 20.36
C LEU A 233 -10.65 -0.63 20.90
N ILE A 234 -9.38 -0.24 20.74
CA ILE A 234 -8.22 -1.08 21.05
C ILE A 234 -7.28 -0.37 22.02
N SER A 235 -6.53 -1.16 22.79
CA SER A 235 -5.52 -0.69 23.75
C SER A 235 -4.10 -1.16 23.44
N ARG A 236 -3.94 -1.93 22.37
CA ARG A 236 -2.67 -2.48 21.88
C ARG A 236 -2.76 -2.70 20.37
N PRO A 237 -1.62 -2.82 19.65
CA PRO A 237 -1.62 -3.17 18.24
C PRO A 237 -2.51 -4.39 17.95
N THR A 238 -3.45 -4.24 17.04
CA THR A 238 -4.54 -5.20 16.77
C THR A 238 -4.78 -5.28 15.26
N PHE A 239 -4.88 -6.49 14.71
CA PHE A 239 -5.22 -6.65 13.29
C PHE A 239 -6.67 -6.27 13.05
N LEU A 240 -6.89 -5.31 12.15
CA LEU A 240 -8.22 -4.96 11.68
C LEU A 240 -8.50 -5.72 10.37
N ILE A 241 -9.61 -6.45 10.37
CA ILE A 241 -10.12 -7.18 9.22
C ILE A 241 -11.37 -6.44 8.74
N ARG A 242 -11.43 -6.12 7.45
CA ARG A 242 -12.53 -5.33 6.86
C ARG A 242 -13.03 -6.00 5.58
N ALA A 243 -14.34 -6.14 5.48
CA ALA A 243 -15.05 -6.52 4.26
C ALA A 243 -16.50 -6.07 4.35
N TYR A 244 -16.92 -5.17 3.47
CA TYR A 244 -18.32 -4.74 3.40
C TYR A 244 -19.16 -5.84 2.73
N PRO A 245 -20.14 -6.46 3.40
CA PRO A 245 -20.82 -7.67 2.91
C PRO A 245 -21.45 -7.56 1.53
N ASP A 246 -21.90 -6.36 1.17
CA ASP A 246 -22.52 -6.15 -0.12
C ASP A 246 -21.49 -6.14 -1.24
N ASP A 247 -20.28 -5.62 -1.03
CA ASP A 247 -19.30 -5.36 -2.10
C ASP A 247 -18.04 -6.23 -2.05
N ASP A 248 -17.73 -6.84 -0.92
CA ASP A 248 -16.46 -7.52 -0.67
C ASP A 248 -16.64 -9.02 -0.36
N ASN A 249 -15.53 -9.74 -0.26
CA ASN A 249 -15.54 -11.18 -0.01
C ASN A 249 -15.48 -11.50 1.49
N VAL A 250 -16.65 -11.68 2.10
CA VAL A 250 -16.75 -12.02 3.52
C VAL A 250 -16.11 -13.37 3.87
N VAL A 251 -15.99 -14.31 2.94
CA VAL A 251 -15.34 -15.62 3.18
C VAL A 251 -13.84 -15.44 3.34
N VAL A 252 -13.23 -14.56 2.53
CA VAL A 252 -11.83 -14.16 2.70
C VAL A 252 -11.61 -13.47 4.06
N ALA A 253 -12.55 -12.61 4.48
CA ALA A 253 -12.47 -11.98 5.81
C ALA A 253 -12.52 -13.02 6.94
N GLN A 254 -13.42 -14.01 6.86
CA GLN A 254 -13.49 -15.09 7.84
C GLN A 254 -12.21 -15.94 7.88
N SER A 255 -11.53 -16.11 6.73
CA SER A 255 -10.24 -16.79 6.69
C SER A 255 -9.15 -16.03 7.47
N TYR A 256 -9.18 -14.69 7.45
CA TYR A 256 -8.31 -13.89 8.32
C TYR A 256 -8.69 -14.01 9.80
N VAL A 257 -9.99 -14.06 10.14
CA VAL A 257 -10.44 -14.24 11.53
C VAL A 257 -9.98 -15.60 12.06
N ALA A 258 -10.13 -16.66 11.27
CA ALA A 258 -9.65 -18.01 11.59
C ALA A 258 -8.12 -18.04 11.75
N ALA A 259 -7.39 -17.33 10.88
CA ALA A 259 -5.94 -17.19 10.97
C ALA A 259 -5.51 -16.51 12.28
N ALA A 260 -6.14 -15.39 12.64
CA ALA A 260 -5.84 -14.68 13.88
C ALA A 260 -6.11 -15.56 15.11
N ALA A 261 -7.22 -16.30 15.12
CA ALA A 261 -7.54 -17.23 16.19
C ALA A 261 -6.50 -18.37 16.30
N LYS A 262 -6.06 -18.93 15.16
CA LYS A 262 -5.02 -19.98 15.11
C LYS A 262 -3.66 -19.48 15.63
N LEU A 263 -3.34 -18.23 15.39
CA LEU A 263 -2.05 -17.60 15.76
C LEU A 263 -2.08 -16.91 17.13
N ASP A 264 -3.24 -16.85 17.79
CA ASP A 264 -3.47 -16.06 19.02
C ASP A 264 -3.11 -14.58 18.84
N TYR A 265 -3.42 -14.02 17.66
CA TYR A 265 -3.21 -12.60 17.38
C TYR A 265 -4.47 -11.77 17.69
N PRO A 266 -4.32 -10.61 18.36
CA PRO A 266 -5.44 -9.72 18.60
C PRO A 266 -6.02 -9.25 17.26
N ASN A 267 -7.32 -9.37 17.11
CA ASN A 267 -8.01 -8.93 15.92
C ASN A 267 -9.37 -8.29 16.22
N LEU A 268 -9.84 -7.47 15.28
CA LEU A 268 -11.18 -6.92 15.22
C LEU A 268 -11.70 -7.09 13.80
N TYR A 269 -12.90 -7.63 13.64
CA TYR A 269 -13.58 -7.69 12.35
C TYR A 269 -14.70 -6.64 12.32
N LEU A 270 -14.64 -5.72 11.34
CA LEU A 270 -15.66 -4.71 11.12
C LEU A 270 -16.19 -4.84 9.68
N ASP A 271 -17.48 -5.15 9.57
CA ASP A 271 -18.21 -5.38 8.31
C ASP A 271 -18.92 -4.12 7.78
N ASN A 272 -18.80 -3.00 8.49
CA ASN A 272 -19.44 -1.74 8.16
C ASN A 272 -18.44 -0.67 7.64
N LEU A 273 -17.19 -1.04 7.42
CA LEU A 273 -16.15 -0.20 6.83
C LEU A 273 -15.94 -0.57 5.35
N LEU A 274 -15.29 0.33 4.59
CA LEU A 274 -14.99 0.16 3.16
C LEU A 274 -16.19 0.18 2.19
N ALA A 275 -17.38 0.56 2.67
CA ALA A 275 -18.53 0.78 1.80
C ALA A 275 -18.18 1.78 0.68
N ARG A 276 -18.43 1.40 -0.58
CA ARG A 276 -18.12 2.25 -1.73
C ARG A 276 -19.13 3.38 -1.84
N SER A 277 -18.65 4.55 -2.24
CA SER A 277 -19.48 5.74 -2.46
C SER A 277 -19.06 6.43 -3.75
N ALA A 278 -20.02 6.66 -4.64
CA ALA A 278 -19.78 7.27 -5.94
C ALA A 278 -19.36 8.75 -5.86
N ASP A 279 -19.67 9.45 -4.76
CA ASP A 279 -19.42 10.89 -4.64
C ASP A 279 -18.54 11.29 -3.44
N ALA A 280 -18.06 10.31 -2.64
CA ALA A 280 -17.24 10.59 -1.47
C ALA A 280 -15.97 11.39 -1.81
N MET A 281 -15.19 10.96 -2.80
CA MET A 281 -13.96 11.65 -3.20
C MET A 281 -14.23 13.05 -3.74
N ARG A 282 -15.25 13.22 -4.58
CA ARG A 282 -15.63 14.53 -5.13
C ARG A 282 -16.09 15.49 -4.04
N LYS A 283 -16.91 15.02 -3.10
CA LYS A 283 -17.37 15.82 -1.95
C LYS A 283 -16.19 16.25 -1.09
N LEU A 284 -15.28 15.32 -0.79
CA LEU A 284 -14.07 15.61 -0.02
C LEU A 284 -13.17 16.61 -0.76
N GLY A 285 -12.94 16.40 -2.06
CA GLY A 285 -12.15 17.29 -2.91
C GLY A 285 -12.72 18.72 -2.97
N ASN A 286 -14.03 18.87 -3.11
CA ASN A 286 -14.70 20.17 -3.06
C ASN A 286 -14.53 20.85 -1.70
N SER A 287 -14.74 20.11 -0.60
CA SER A 287 -14.58 20.63 0.75
C SER A 287 -13.14 21.08 1.03
N GLN A 288 -12.17 20.28 0.60
CA GLN A 288 -10.75 20.58 0.71
C GLN A 288 -10.34 21.78 -0.16
N GLY A 289 -10.89 21.89 -1.38
CA GLY A 289 -10.68 23.03 -2.27
C GLY A 289 -11.19 24.35 -1.67
N GLU A 290 -12.36 24.35 -1.05
CA GLU A 290 -12.88 25.52 -0.32
C GLU A 290 -11.96 25.94 0.83
N ASN A 291 -11.34 24.98 1.52
CA ASN A 291 -10.36 25.30 2.57
C ASN A 291 -9.10 25.98 2.00
N VAL A 292 -8.59 25.52 0.85
CA VAL A 292 -7.48 26.19 0.15
C VAL A 292 -7.87 27.61 -0.26
N ILE A 293 -9.08 27.81 -0.79
CA ILE A 293 -9.59 29.14 -1.15
C ILE A 293 -9.66 30.06 0.08
N ARG A 294 -10.16 29.55 1.20
CA ARG A 294 -10.22 30.28 2.48
C ARG A 294 -8.83 30.72 2.93
N LEU A 295 -7.86 29.80 2.96
CA LEU A 295 -6.48 30.11 3.34
C LEU A 295 -5.80 31.07 2.38
N GLY A 296 -6.03 30.93 1.08
CA GLY A 296 -5.52 31.83 0.05
C GLY A 296 -6.05 33.26 0.20
N LYS A 297 -7.35 33.43 0.49
CA LYS A 297 -7.96 34.74 0.79
C LYS A 297 -7.36 35.35 2.05
N ALA A 298 -7.24 34.56 3.13
CA ALA A 298 -6.62 35.01 4.37
C ALA A 298 -5.18 35.48 4.16
N LEU A 299 -4.38 34.72 3.38
CA LEU A 299 -2.99 35.07 3.09
C LEU A 299 -2.85 36.38 2.31
N ARG A 300 -3.73 36.59 1.31
CA ARG A 300 -3.78 37.82 0.52
C ARG A 300 -4.07 39.05 1.38
N ASP A 301 -4.98 38.90 2.34
CA ASP A 301 -5.48 40.03 3.13
C ASP A 301 -4.57 40.33 4.35
N ALA A 302 -3.75 39.36 4.78
CA ALA A 302 -2.79 39.47 5.89
C ALA A 302 -1.81 40.65 5.73
N LYS A 303 -1.60 41.41 6.80
CA LYS A 303 -0.78 42.63 6.80
C LYS A 303 0.57 42.44 7.46
N THR A 304 0.65 41.53 8.41
CA THR A 304 1.86 41.28 9.20
C THR A 304 2.57 40.00 8.76
N ALA A 305 3.86 39.91 9.08
CA ALA A 305 4.63 38.69 8.84
C ALA A 305 4.10 37.51 9.69
N VAL A 306 3.67 37.75 10.93
CA VAL A 306 3.18 36.69 11.82
C VAL A 306 1.89 36.06 11.30
N GLU A 307 0.96 36.86 10.76
CA GLU A 307 -0.25 36.33 10.11
C GLU A 307 0.11 35.46 8.91
N LYS A 308 0.99 35.97 8.03
CA LYS A 308 1.42 35.25 6.82
C LYS A 308 2.11 33.94 7.15
N VAL A 309 2.98 33.92 8.17
CA VAL A 309 3.68 32.71 8.62
C VAL A 309 2.70 31.69 9.18
N ARG A 310 1.72 32.11 10.00
CA ARG A 310 0.71 31.19 10.54
C ARG A 310 -0.16 30.57 9.45
N ILE A 311 -0.61 31.37 8.49
CA ILE A 311 -1.42 30.89 7.37
C ILE A 311 -0.60 29.96 6.46
N ALA A 312 0.67 30.28 6.21
CA ALA A 312 1.56 29.41 5.46
C ALA A 312 1.80 28.07 6.16
N ALA A 313 1.90 28.07 7.50
CA ALA A 313 2.03 26.85 8.29
C ALA A 313 0.75 25.99 8.22
N GLU A 314 -0.44 26.59 8.38
CA GLU A 314 -1.74 25.90 8.27
C GLU A 314 -1.93 25.32 6.85
N LEU A 315 -1.56 26.07 5.81
CA LEU A 315 -1.59 25.57 4.43
C LEU A 315 -0.61 24.40 4.23
N ASN A 316 0.60 24.47 4.79
CA ASN A 316 1.56 23.37 4.71
C ASN A 316 1.06 22.11 5.41
N GLU A 317 0.56 22.24 6.64
CA GLU A 317 -0.04 21.13 7.40
C GLU A 317 -1.17 20.47 6.61
N PHE A 318 -2.13 21.28 6.15
CA PHE A 318 -3.24 20.84 5.32
C PHE A 318 -2.78 20.11 4.05
N CYS A 319 -1.83 20.68 3.31
CA CYS A 319 -1.30 20.05 2.10
C CYS A 319 -0.56 18.74 2.38
N SER A 320 0.16 18.65 3.51
CA SER A 320 0.97 17.49 3.87
C SER A 320 0.20 16.34 4.53
N GLN A 321 -1.03 16.60 4.99
CA GLN A 321 -1.82 15.64 5.76
C GLN A 321 -3.20 15.40 5.09
N GLU A 322 -4.03 16.43 5.01
CA GLU A 322 -5.42 16.30 4.57
C GLU A 322 -5.55 15.98 3.07
N LEU A 323 -4.73 16.61 2.23
CA LEU A 323 -4.77 16.37 0.78
C LEU A 323 -4.35 14.94 0.40
N GLY A 324 -3.68 14.22 1.31
CA GLY A 324 -3.40 12.79 1.12
C GLY A 324 -4.68 12.00 0.83
N GLY A 325 -5.78 12.36 1.47
CA GLY A 325 -7.08 11.70 1.28
C GLY A 325 -7.77 11.94 -0.05
N ILE A 326 -7.27 12.81 -0.92
CA ILE A 326 -7.83 13.00 -2.28
C ILE A 326 -6.80 12.84 -3.40
N THR A 327 -5.51 12.80 -3.07
CA THR A 327 -4.43 12.69 -4.06
C THR A 327 -3.98 11.26 -4.30
N PHE A 328 -4.25 10.36 -3.34
CA PHE A 328 -3.85 8.96 -3.44
C PHE A 328 -4.60 8.19 -4.54
N MET A 329 -5.81 8.57 -4.93
CA MET A 329 -6.56 7.83 -5.94
C MET A 329 -7.52 8.73 -6.71
N SER A 330 -7.63 8.51 -8.01
CA SER A 330 -8.56 9.17 -8.92
C SER A 330 -10.01 8.82 -8.59
N GLU A 331 -10.91 9.79 -8.76
CA GLU A 331 -12.35 9.65 -8.42
C GLU A 331 -12.99 8.43 -9.09
N ASP A 332 -12.76 8.24 -10.39
CA ASP A 332 -13.36 7.14 -11.17
C ASP A 332 -12.86 5.77 -10.69
N VAL A 333 -11.62 5.68 -10.22
CA VAL A 333 -11.05 4.45 -9.67
C VAL A 333 -11.66 4.18 -8.29
N HIS A 334 -11.65 5.19 -7.41
CA HIS A 334 -12.17 5.08 -6.05
C HIS A 334 -13.66 4.69 -6.03
N GLN A 335 -14.46 5.23 -6.95
CA GLN A 335 -15.88 4.90 -7.07
C GLN A 335 -16.12 3.39 -7.20
N VAL A 336 -15.26 2.69 -7.92
CA VAL A 336 -15.43 1.26 -8.23
C VAL A 336 -14.62 0.38 -7.27
N MET A 337 -13.39 0.77 -6.97
CA MET A 337 -12.43 -0.06 -6.24
C MET A 337 -12.44 0.22 -4.72
N GLY A 338 -13.02 1.34 -4.29
CA GLY A 338 -12.96 1.82 -2.91
C GLY A 338 -11.56 2.34 -2.54
N GLY A 339 -11.43 2.85 -1.31
CA GLY A 339 -10.20 3.49 -0.82
C GLY A 339 -9.05 2.58 -0.41
N VAL A 340 -9.09 1.30 -0.81
CA VAL A 340 -7.99 0.31 -0.62
C VAL A 340 -7.76 -0.52 -1.89
N GLY A 341 -8.26 -0.03 -3.04
CA GLY A 341 -8.05 -0.66 -4.34
C GLY A 341 -8.53 -2.11 -4.47
N MET A 342 -9.74 -2.43 -4.00
CA MET A 342 -10.31 -3.78 -4.00
C MET A 342 -11.26 -4.00 -5.19
N ILE A 343 -10.94 -4.96 -6.06
CA ILE A 343 -11.90 -5.45 -7.06
C ILE A 343 -13.11 -6.02 -6.32
N PRO A 344 -14.34 -5.53 -6.59
CA PRO A 344 -15.54 -5.99 -5.93
C PRO A 344 -15.70 -7.52 -5.94
N GLY A 345 -16.04 -8.06 -4.77
CA GLY A 345 -16.29 -9.48 -4.52
C GLY A 345 -15.06 -10.36 -4.39
N THR A 346 -13.85 -9.86 -4.69
CA THR A 346 -12.63 -10.69 -4.67
C THR A 346 -11.88 -10.68 -3.35
N CYS A 347 -11.94 -9.58 -2.60
CA CYS A 347 -11.01 -9.33 -1.50
C CYS A 347 -11.68 -9.16 -0.14
N ALA A 348 -10.88 -9.33 0.90
CA ALA A 348 -11.02 -8.66 2.18
C ALA A 348 -9.68 -8.00 2.53
N CYS A 349 -9.73 -6.95 3.34
CA CYS A 349 -8.58 -6.13 3.71
C CYS A 349 -8.09 -6.46 5.13
N LEU A 350 -6.78 -6.66 5.28
CA LEU A 350 -6.09 -6.82 6.56
C LEU A 350 -5.13 -5.64 6.81
N SER A 351 -5.25 -4.98 7.96
CA SER A 351 -4.35 -3.89 8.39
C SER A 351 -3.92 -4.10 9.84
N LEU A 352 -2.85 -3.47 10.29
CA LEU A 352 -2.45 -3.48 11.70
C LEU A 352 -2.77 -2.13 12.35
N PHE A 353 -3.76 -2.08 13.22
CA PHE A 353 -4.18 -0.84 13.87
C PHE A 353 -3.45 -0.62 15.19
N ILE A 354 -3.09 0.62 15.50
CA ILE A 354 -2.51 1.05 16.78
C ILE A 354 -3.52 1.90 17.58
N PRO A 355 -3.46 1.91 18.92
CA PRO A 355 -4.29 2.79 19.73
C PRO A 355 -3.84 4.25 19.62
N HIS A 356 -4.75 5.19 19.87
CA HIS A 356 -4.45 6.63 19.90
C HIS A 356 -3.30 6.99 20.85
N THR A 357 -3.21 6.32 22.00
CA THR A 357 -2.10 6.53 22.96
C THR A 357 -0.73 6.21 22.38
N GLN A 358 -0.65 5.25 21.45
CA GLN A 358 0.60 4.95 20.75
C GLN A 358 0.88 6.02 19.68
N LEU A 359 -0.14 6.51 18.97
CA LEU A 359 0.03 7.58 18.00
C LEU A 359 0.54 8.89 18.65
N GLU A 360 0.12 9.19 19.88
CA GLU A 360 0.63 10.35 20.64
C GLU A 360 2.15 10.31 20.85
N GLU A 361 2.73 9.11 21.00
CA GLU A 361 4.17 8.90 21.15
C GLU A 361 4.88 8.82 19.80
N ASP A 362 4.35 8.02 18.86
CA ASP A 362 4.98 7.73 17.58
C ASP A 362 4.83 8.88 16.57
N VAL A 363 3.76 9.67 16.67
CA VAL A 363 3.29 10.73 15.75
C VAL A 363 2.92 10.22 14.35
N ILE A 364 3.67 9.28 13.80
CA ILE A 364 3.39 8.55 12.57
C ILE A 364 3.70 7.07 12.85
N PRO A 365 2.76 6.14 12.62
CA PRO A 365 3.03 4.73 12.79
C PRO A 365 4.21 4.30 11.91
N VAL A 366 5.05 3.41 12.43
CA VAL A 366 6.10 2.75 11.64
C VAL A 366 6.07 1.24 11.87
N LEU A 367 6.28 0.48 10.81
CA LEU A 367 6.39 -0.97 10.88
C LEU A 367 7.73 -1.41 11.46
N SER A 368 7.68 -2.45 12.28
CA SER A 368 8.85 -3.25 12.65
C SER A 368 8.97 -4.50 11.76
N GLU A 369 10.16 -5.10 11.71
CA GLU A 369 10.34 -6.41 11.06
C GLU A 369 9.46 -7.50 11.70
N ALA A 370 9.17 -7.38 13.00
CA ALA A 370 8.22 -8.25 13.69
C ALA A 370 6.79 -8.04 13.20
N ASP A 371 6.37 -6.80 12.90
CA ASP A 371 5.06 -6.52 12.29
C ASP A 371 4.95 -7.18 10.91
N ALA A 372 5.97 -7.00 10.05
CA ALA A 372 6.02 -7.65 8.73
C ALA A 372 5.97 -9.19 8.84
N GLY A 373 6.66 -9.75 9.83
CA GLY A 373 6.61 -11.18 10.13
C GLY A 373 5.21 -11.64 10.55
N ARG A 374 4.51 -10.89 11.41
CA ARG A 374 3.14 -11.20 11.83
C ARG A 374 2.13 -11.10 10.68
N PHE A 375 2.27 -10.10 9.80
CA PHE A 375 1.46 -10.04 8.59
C PHE A 375 1.68 -11.27 7.71
N ALA A 376 2.93 -11.67 7.49
CA ALA A 376 3.23 -12.88 6.72
C ALA A 376 2.62 -14.14 7.36
N ASP A 377 2.69 -14.29 8.69
CA ASP A 377 2.06 -15.41 9.40
C ASP A 377 0.54 -15.42 9.20
N MET A 378 -0.12 -14.27 9.35
CA MET A 378 -1.56 -14.08 9.11
C MET A 378 -1.95 -14.52 7.71
N VAL A 379 -1.25 -14.03 6.68
CA VAL A 379 -1.51 -14.36 5.27
C VAL A 379 -1.37 -15.84 5.00
N LEU A 380 -0.34 -16.48 5.57
CA LEU A 380 -0.07 -17.90 5.36
C LEU A 380 -1.13 -18.79 6.02
N ALA A 381 -1.53 -18.45 7.25
CA ALA A 381 -2.60 -19.15 7.94
C ALA A 381 -3.97 -18.91 7.26
N ALA A 382 -4.23 -17.69 6.78
CA ALA A 382 -5.46 -17.37 6.06
C ALA A 382 -5.53 -18.07 4.69
N ALA A 383 -4.41 -18.18 3.97
CA ALA A 383 -4.36 -18.91 2.70
C ALA A 383 -4.65 -20.41 2.89
N GLU A 384 -4.15 -21.01 3.97
CA GLU A 384 -4.46 -22.40 4.33
C GLU A 384 -5.94 -22.60 4.63
N ASP A 385 -6.56 -21.66 5.37
CA ASP A 385 -7.99 -21.72 5.70
C ASP A 385 -8.87 -21.48 4.47
N LEU A 386 -8.61 -20.40 3.73
CA LEU A 386 -9.33 -20.03 2.50
C LEU A 386 -9.32 -21.16 1.46
N SER A 387 -8.23 -21.94 1.38
CA SER A 387 -8.16 -23.08 0.47
C SER A 387 -9.25 -24.14 0.69
N LYS A 388 -9.80 -24.22 1.91
CA LYS A 388 -10.89 -25.13 2.29
C LYS A 388 -12.27 -24.54 1.99
N HIS A 389 -12.34 -23.23 1.77
CA HIS A 389 -13.55 -22.44 1.55
C HIS A 389 -13.58 -21.77 0.17
N LEU A 390 -12.82 -22.31 -0.79
CA LEU A 390 -12.73 -21.77 -2.15
C LEU A 390 -14.09 -21.76 -2.87
N PRO A 391 -14.92 -22.83 -2.83
CA PRO A 391 -16.22 -22.79 -3.48
C PRO A 391 -17.09 -21.63 -3.00
N GLU A 392 -17.18 -21.43 -1.67
CA GLU A 392 -17.96 -20.36 -1.06
C GLU A 392 -17.41 -18.97 -1.41
N ALA A 393 -16.09 -18.82 -1.40
CA ALA A 393 -15.46 -17.56 -1.79
C ALA A 393 -15.69 -17.23 -3.27
N CYS A 394 -15.68 -18.22 -4.16
CA CYS A 394 -15.99 -18.06 -5.58
C CYS A 394 -17.46 -17.72 -5.83
N GLU A 395 -18.40 -18.33 -5.09
CA GLU A 395 -19.83 -17.96 -5.18
C GLU A 395 -20.07 -16.48 -4.85
N VAL A 396 -19.32 -15.92 -3.90
CA VAL A 396 -19.38 -14.49 -3.57
C VAL A 396 -18.87 -13.63 -4.73
N ILE A 397 -17.78 -14.03 -5.38
CA ILE A 397 -17.24 -13.34 -6.58
C ILE A 397 -18.31 -13.33 -7.67
N ASP A 398 -18.86 -14.48 -8.03
CA ASP A 398 -19.84 -14.61 -9.11
C ASP A 398 -21.07 -13.73 -8.84
N ARG A 399 -21.58 -13.76 -7.61
CA ARG A 399 -22.73 -12.96 -7.18
C ARG A 399 -22.45 -11.46 -7.30
N ILE A 400 -21.33 -10.98 -6.76
CA ILE A 400 -21.02 -9.54 -6.68
C ILE A 400 -20.61 -9.01 -8.05
N GLN A 401 -19.74 -9.71 -8.78
CA GLN A 401 -19.30 -9.28 -10.11
C GLN A 401 -20.46 -9.21 -11.10
N LYS A 402 -21.41 -10.16 -11.04
CA LYS A 402 -22.64 -10.09 -11.83
C LYS A 402 -23.42 -8.81 -11.56
N ARG A 403 -23.60 -8.43 -10.29
CA ARG A 403 -24.29 -7.19 -9.91
C ARG A 403 -23.59 -5.95 -10.45
N TYR A 404 -22.26 -5.87 -10.33
CA TYR A 404 -21.49 -4.75 -10.87
C TYR A 404 -21.54 -4.67 -12.40
N HIS A 405 -21.56 -5.82 -13.08
CA HIS A 405 -21.73 -5.88 -14.52
C HIS A 405 -23.11 -5.37 -14.96
N GLU A 406 -24.18 -5.82 -14.30
CA GLU A 406 -25.55 -5.37 -14.56
C GLU A 406 -25.72 -3.87 -14.30
N GLN A 407 -25.13 -3.35 -13.21
CA GLN A 407 -25.14 -1.92 -12.90
C GLN A 407 -24.38 -1.10 -13.95
N SER A 408 -23.23 -1.58 -14.41
CA SER A 408 -22.46 -0.93 -15.48
C SER A 408 -23.23 -0.92 -16.81
N GLN A 409 -23.92 -2.00 -17.16
CA GLN A 409 -24.74 -2.06 -18.37
C GLN A 409 -25.95 -1.12 -18.29
N ALA A 410 -26.65 -1.10 -17.15
CA ALA A 410 -27.79 -0.22 -16.94
C ALA A 410 -27.41 1.28 -17.03
N LEU A 411 -26.19 1.64 -16.59
CA LEU A 411 -25.66 2.99 -16.76
C LEU A 411 -25.37 3.31 -18.24
N VAL A 412 -24.83 2.36 -19.01
CA VAL A 412 -24.60 2.56 -20.46
C VAL A 412 -25.92 2.70 -21.23
N GLU A 413 -26.95 1.94 -20.89
CA GLU A 413 -28.28 2.03 -21.52
C GLU A 413 -29.04 3.33 -21.17
N PHE A 414 -28.74 3.97 -20.03
CA PHE A 414 -29.33 5.26 -19.64
C PHE A 414 -28.59 6.47 -20.27
N THR A 415 -27.40 6.25 -20.83
CA THR A 415 -26.54 7.30 -21.41
C THR A 415 -26.55 7.28 -22.95
N LEU A 416 -27.47 6.51 -23.56
CA LEU A 416 -27.83 6.48 -24.97
C LEU A 416 -29.32 6.83 -25.12
#